data_AF-A0A8B9EGD7-F1
#
_entry.id   AF-A0A8B9EGD7-F1
#
_cell.length_a   1.000
_cell.length_b   1.000
_cell.length_c   1.000
_cell.angle_alpha   90.00
_cell.angle_beta   90.00
_cell.angle_gamma   90.00
#
_symmetry.space_group_name_H-M   'P 1'
#
loop_
_entity.id
_entity.type
_entity.pdbx_description
1 polymer ?
#
loop_
_entity_poly.entity_id
_entity_poly.type
_entity_poly.pdbx_seq_one_letter_code
_entity_poly.pdbx_strand_id
1 'polypeptide(L)'
;FCFCFLLLGSTDKGPGPSLFISADDANEVIKRHRRASSLLLEEVLQGSLERECLEERCTQEEAREVFENDEMLKMFWDNYYGGQRCSSNPCQNDGVCEDSIRGYTCTCTEGYEGEDCAFAKNECRHQGKEGCHHFCYPGTNSYRCSCADGYELGKDKKQCIALDQCACGRLQDSDNLISETLKKHDKHFPWQVLLLNSEGKGFCGGVLLKSNFVLTTAECALLHSHFEIRVGAGR
;
A
#
# COMPACT_ATOMS: atom_id res chain seq x y z
N PHE A 1 5.17 97.00 4.99
CA PHE A 1 4.06 97.31 5.92
C PHE A 1 3.32 95.99 6.19
N CYS A 2 3.68 95.24 7.24
CA CYS A 2 3.08 95.30 8.59
C CYS A 2 1.54 95.18 8.50
N PHE A 3 0.87 94.13 8.98
CA PHE A 3 0.97 93.59 10.33
C PHE A 3 0.56 92.10 10.44
N CYS A 4 1.21 91.47 11.40
CA CYS A 4 0.86 90.20 12.04
C CYS A 4 -0.47 90.32 12.80
N PHE A 5 -1.35 89.32 12.73
CA PHE A 5 -2.31 89.03 13.78
C PHE A 5 -2.22 87.55 14.16
N LEU A 6 -1.51 87.31 15.26
CA LEU A 6 -1.59 86.13 16.09
C LEU A 6 -2.99 86.06 16.71
N LEU A 7 -3.73 84.99 16.44
CA LEU A 7 -4.76 84.51 17.35
C LEU A 7 -4.29 83.17 17.92
N LEU A 8 -3.88 83.22 19.18
CA LEU A 8 -3.65 82.06 20.02
C LEU A 8 -5.02 81.43 20.35
N GLY A 9 -5.26 80.25 19.81
CA GLY A 9 -6.32 79.34 20.26
C GLY A 9 -5.71 77.99 20.60
N SER A 10 -5.47 77.76 21.89
CA SER A 10 -5.24 76.41 22.41
C SER A 10 -6.61 75.76 22.64
N THR A 11 -6.87 74.61 22.02
CA THR A 11 -7.27 73.37 22.70
C THR A 11 -7.48 72.20 21.71
N ASP A 12 -6.96 71.05 22.12
CA ASP A 12 -7.24 69.67 21.73
C ASP A 12 -7.07 69.21 20.27
N LYS A 13 -5.91 68.60 20.00
CA LYS A 13 -5.81 67.51 19.03
C LYS A 13 -6.46 66.26 19.62
N GLY A 14 -7.77 66.11 19.48
CA GLY A 14 -8.41 64.82 19.62
C GLY A 14 -7.88 63.85 18.54
N PRO A 15 -7.74 62.53 18.83
CA PRO A 15 -7.34 61.57 17.83
C PRO A 15 -8.46 61.49 16.79
N GLY A 16 -8.13 61.74 15.52
CA GLY A 16 -9.05 61.47 14.43
C GLY A 16 -9.46 59.99 14.45
N PRO A 17 -10.68 59.64 14.00
CA PRO A 17 -11.15 58.26 14.06
C PRO A 17 -10.19 57.38 13.29
N SER A 18 -9.59 56.39 13.95
CA SER A 18 -8.88 55.34 13.25
C SER A 18 -9.89 54.58 12.40
N LEU A 19 -9.60 54.44 11.11
CA LEU A 19 -10.34 53.57 10.19
C LEU A 19 -10.29 52.09 10.59
N PHE A 20 -9.49 51.75 11.60
CA PHE A 20 -9.38 50.43 12.19
C PHE A 20 -10.10 50.42 13.53
N ILE A 21 -11.05 49.49 13.65
CA ILE A 21 -11.76 49.12 14.87
C ILE A 21 -10.76 48.46 15.84
N SER A 22 -10.88 48.72 17.15
CA SER A 22 -10.03 48.09 18.16
C SER A 22 -10.28 46.58 18.23
N ALA A 23 -9.35 45.78 18.74
CA ALA A 23 -9.57 44.33 18.85
C ALA A 23 -10.80 43.99 19.73
N ASP A 24 -11.04 44.78 20.77
CA ASP A 24 -12.18 44.62 21.68
C ASP A 24 -13.50 44.96 20.97
N ASP A 25 -13.54 46.06 20.21
CA ASP A 25 -14.71 46.46 19.43
C ASP A 25 -14.95 45.53 18.22
N ALA A 26 -13.88 44.97 17.64
CA ALA A 26 -13.98 44.04 16.52
C ALA A 26 -14.61 42.71 16.98
N ASN A 27 -14.31 42.27 18.21
CA ASN A 27 -14.91 41.07 18.79
C ASN A 27 -16.42 41.22 19.07
N GLU A 28 -16.93 42.44 19.27
CA GLU A 28 -18.37 42.67 19.40
C GLU A 28 -19.12 42.59 18.05
N VAL A 29 -18.43 42.90 16.94
CA VAL A 29 -19.02 42.92 15.59
C VAL A 29 -18.82 41.58 14.85
N ILE A 30 -17.74 40.85 15.14
CA ILE A 30 -17.44 39.56 14.50
C ILE A 30 -18.27 38.46 15.18
N LYS A 31 -19.52 38.31 14.76
CA LYS A 31 -20.22 37.02 14.90
C LYS A 31 -19.70 36.08 13.83
N ARG A 32 -18.74 35.21 14.18
CA ARG A 32 -18.27 34.16 13.27
C ARG A 32 -19.45 33.26 12.89
N HIS A 33 -19.85 33.30 11.63
CA HIS A 33 -20.64 32.23 11.04
C HIS A 33 -19.68 31.23 10.39
N ARG A 34 -19.88 29.93 10.63
CA ARG A 34 -19.16 28.86 9.94
C ARG A 34 -19.29 29.07 8.43
N ARG A 35 -18.17 29.04 7.71
CA ARG A 35 -18.16 29.25 6.26
C ARG A 35 -18.35 27.90 5.58
N ALA A 36 -19.58 27.67 5.16
CA ALA A 36 -19.95 26.50 4.35
C ALA A 36 -18.96 26.27 3.21
N SER A 37 -18.16 25.21 3.33
CA SER A 37 -17.51 24.58 2.19
C SER A 37 -18.26 23.28 1.88
N SER A 38 -18.70 23.19 0.63
CA SER A 38 -19.31 22.06 -0.08
C SER A 38 -19.43 20.71 0.68
N LEU A 39 -20.52 20.51 1.45
CA LEU A 39 -21.36 19.28 1.56
C LEU A 39 -22.16 19.26 2.89
N LEU A 40 -23.07 20.22 3.06
CA LEU A 40 -24.35 20.22 3.83
C LEU A 40 -24.53 19.57 5.23
N LEU A 41 -23.61 18.82 5.83
CA LEU A 41 -23.81 18.20 7.17
C LEU A 41 -22.59 18.18 8.10
N GLU A 42 -21.40 18.51 7.61
CA GLU A 42 -20.16 18.43 8.41
C GLU A 42 -20.12 19.50 9.53
N GLU A 43 -20.73 20.66 9.29
CA GLU A 43 -20.67 21.83 10.17
C GLU A 43 -21.72 21.88 11.31
N VAL A 44 -22.54 20.84 11.51
CA VAL A 44 -23.53 20.84 12.62
C VAL A 44 -22.95 20.27 13.91
N LEU A 45 -21.91 19.43 13.81
CA LEU A 45 -21.21 18.86 14.95
C LEU A 45 -19.93 19.67 15.24
N GLN A 46 -19.48 19.67 16.50
CA GLN A 46 -18.15 20.17 16.84
C GLN A 46 -17.13 19.18 16.27
N GLY A 47 -16.27 19.65 15.37
CA GLY A 47 -15.18 18.88 14.79
C GLY A 47 -14.34 18.24 15.89
N SER A 48 -14.06 16.95 15.78
CA SER A 48 -13.05 16.30 16.61
C SER A 48 -11.71 16.34 15.89
N LEU A 49 -10.61 16.45 16.65
CA LEU A 49 -9.25 16.33 16.11
C LEU A 49 -9.12 15.11 15.20
N GLU A 50 -9.71 14.00 15.64
CA GLU A 50 -9.67 12.72 14.97
C GLU A 50 -10.32 12.79 13.59
N ARG A 51 -11.52 13.37 13.47
CA ARG A 51 -12.25 13.39 12.20
C ARG A 51 -11.68 14.40 11.21
N GLU A 52 -11.40 15.62 11.66
CA GLU A 52 -10.99 16.70 10.75
C GLU A 52 -9.49 16.66 10.42
N CYS A 53 -8.63 16.30 11.38
CA CYS A 53 -7.19 16.32 11.18
C CYS A 53 -6.55 14.93 11.05
N LEU A 54 -7.04 13.88 11.72
CA LEU A 54 -6.41 12.55 11.68
C LEU A 54 -7.02 11.59 10.65
N GLU A 55 -8.32 11.70 10.39
CA GLU A 55 -9.01 10.99 9.31
C GLU A 55 -8.86 11.80 8.02
N GLU A 56 -9.07 13.12 8.09
CA GLU A 56 -8.93 14.05 6.96
C GLU A 56 -7.70 14.97 7.04
N ARG A 57 -7.65 15.99 6.16
CA ARG A 57 -6.62 17.03 6.14
C ARG A 57 -7.24 18.36 6.56
N CYS A 58 -6.94 18.80 7.76
CA CYS A 58 -7.42 20.08 8.28
C CYS A 58 -6.47 21.24 7.95
N THR A 59 -7.05 22.43 7.89
CA THR A 59 -6.37 23.72 7.85
C THR A 59 -5.94 24.15 9.25
N GLN A 60 -5.04 25.14 9.33
CA GLN A 60 -4.57 25.65 10.62
C GLN A 60 -5.71 26.23 11.46
N GLU A 61 -6.71 26.81 10.79
CA GLU A 61 -7.86 27.42 11.45
C GLU A 61 -8.78 26.35 12.05
N GLU A 62 -8.97 25.21 11.37
CA GLU A 62 -9.72 24.06 11.90
C GLU A 62 -8.99 23.40 13.07
N ALA A 63 -7.67 23.20 12.96
CA ALA A 63 -6.88 22.72 14.11
C ALA A 63 -6.98 23.67 15.32
N ARG A 64 -6.98 24.99 15.09
CA ARG A 64 -7.17 26.01 16.14
C ARG A 64 -8.57 25.97 16.77
N GLU A 65 -9.59 25.48 16.07
CA GLU A 65 -10.92 25.25 16.66
C GLU A 65 -10.95 24.05 17.62
N VAL A 66 -9.97 23.15 17.51
CA VAL A 66 -9.84 21.98 18.40
C VAL A 66 -8.91 22.25 19.59
N PHE A 67 -7.85 23.03 19.41
CA PHE A 67 -6.90 23.36 20.47
C PHE A 67 -7.21 24.72 21.11
N GLU A 68 -7.53 24.74 22.40
CA GLU A 68 -7.83 25.96 23.17
C GLU A 68 -6.60 26.85 23.45
N ASN A 69 -5.38 26.30 23.30
CA ASN A 69 -4.11 26.96 23.62
C ASN A 69 -3.19 27.02 22.38
N ASP A 70 -2.70 28.22 22.07
CA ASP A 70 -1.77 28.50 20.97
C ASP A 70 -0.47 27.68 21.05
N GLU A 71 0.02 27.37 22.25
CA GLU A 71 1.21 26.52 22.43
C GLU A 71 0.92 25.06 22.06
N MET A 72 -0.24 24.54 22.45
CA MET A 72 -0.65 23.17 22.10
C MET A 72 -0.96 23.06 20.60
N LEU A 73 -1.60 24.09 20.02
CA LEU A 73 -1.77 24.19 18.57
C LEU A 73 -0.43 24.18 17.86
N LYS A 74 0.54 24.98 18.33
CA LYS A 74 1.86 25.04 17.72
C LYS A 74 2.59 23.70 17.80
N MET A 75 2.58 23.05 18.97
CA MET A 75 3.17 21.72 19.14
C MET A 75 2.49 20.67 18.26
N PHE A 76 1.16 20.69 18.17
CA PHE A 76 0.43 19.83 17.26
C PHE A 76 0.79 20.13 15.82
N TRP A 77 0.78 21.40 15.40
CA TRP A 77 0.99 21.83 14.03
C TRP A 77 2.42 21.58 13.54
N ASP A 78 3.42 21.79 14.39
CA ASP A 78 4.83 21.49 14.11
C ASP A 78 5.05 19.97 13.93
N ASN A 79 4.26 19.11 14.57
CA ASN A 79 4.31 17.65 14.37
C ASN A 79 3.40 17.20 13.20
N TYR A 80 2.26 17.86 13.02
CA TYR A 80 1.22 17.54 12.05
C TYR A 80 1.64 17.91 10.61
N TYR A 81 2.35 19.03 10.41
CA TYR A 81 2.91 19.42 9.11
C TYR A 81 4.43 19.26 9.05
N GLY A 82 5.12 19.30 10.18
CA GLY A 82 6.58 19.38 10.26
C GLY A 82 7.26 18.07 10.61
N GLY A 83 6.64 16.92 10.31
CA GLY A 83 7.33 15.65 10.36
C GLY A 83 8.53 15.66 9.40
N GLN A 84 9.70 16.13 9.86
CA GLN A 84 10.97 16.11 9.12
C GLN A 84 11.48 14.68 9.04
N ARG A 85 10.70 13.79 8.43
CA ARG A 85 11.05 12.40 8.21
C ARG A 85 12.22 12.28 7.24
N CYS A 86 12.38 13.24 6.35
CA CYS A 86 13.54 13.33 5.48
C CYS A 86 14.86 13.59 6.22
N SER A 87 14.84 14.07 7.48
CA SER A 87 16.06 14.27 8.27
C SER A 87 16.85 12.98 8.54
N SER A 88 16.16 11.83 8.56
CA SER A 88 16.82 10.52 8.71
C SER A 88 17.38 9.96 7.40
N ASN A 89 17.26 10.69 6.29
CA ASN A 89 17.61 10.25 4.93
C ASN A 89 17.03 8.86 4.59
N PRO A 90 15.69 8.68 4.64
CA PRO A 90 15.08 7.39 4.41
C PRO A 90 15.21 6.93 2.95
N CYS A 91 15.22 7.87 1.98
CA CYS A 91 15.34 7.55 0.56
C CYS A 91 16.76 7.12 0.20
N GLN A 92 16.90 5.88 -0.26
CA GLN A 92 18.16 5.27 -0.69
C GLN A 92 18.45 5.56 -2.17
N ASN A 93 19.64 5.18 -2.62
CA ASN A 93 20.06 5.23 -4.04
C ASN A 93 19.83 6.60 -4.70
N ASP A 94 20.23 7.65 -4.00
CA ASP A 94 20.12 9.05 -4.43
C ASP A 94 18.67 9.52 -4.69
N GLY A 95 17.67 8.85 -4.10
CA GLY A 95 16.27 9.26 -4.15
C GLY A 95 16.04 10.62 -3.48
N VAL A 96 15.15 11.43 -4.06
CA VAL A 96 14.76 12.74 -3.51
C VAL A 96 13.67 12.54 -2.48
N CYS A 97 13.91 12.99 -1.24
CA CYS A 97 12.96 12.92 -0.15
C CYS A 97 12.12 14.19 -0.06
N GLU A 98 10.80 14.04 0.00
CA GLU A 98 9.85 15.11 0.26
C GLU A 98 9.04 14.78 1.53
N ASP A 99 9.07 15.68 2.52
CA ASP A 99 8.27 15.52 3.73
C ASP A 99 6.77 15.61 3.39
N SER A 100 5.96 14.79 4.07
CA SER A 100 4.50 14.81 3.92
C SER A 100 3.82 14.89 5.29
N ILE A 101 2.58 15.39 5.31
CA ILE A 101 1.78 15.62 6.54
C ILE A 101 1.71 14.36 7.43
N ARG A 102 1.79 13.15 6.85
CA ARG A 102 1.76 11.89 7.60
C ARG A 102 3.02 11.04 7.46
N GLY A 103 4.11 11.57 6.89
CA GLY A 103 5.31 10.77 6.63
C GLY A 103 6.33 11.45 5.71
N TYR A 104 6.83 10.71 4.73
CA TYR A 104 7.66 11.20 3.65
C TYR A 104 7.25 10.50 2.35
N THR A 105 7.69 11.03 1.23
CA THR A 105 7.61 10.38 -0.07
C THR A 105 8.99 10.42 -0.72
N CYS A 106 9.43 9.30 -1.28
CA CYS A 106 10.67 9.25 -2.05
C CYS A 106 10.37 9.28 -3.55
N THR A 107 10.99 10.23 -4.25
CA THR A 107 11.09 10.19 -5.71
C THR A 107 12.38 9.49 -6.10
N CYS A 108 12.26 8.24 -6.56
CA CYS A 108 13.41 7.42 -6.88
C CYS A 108 14.09 7.84 -8.18
N THR A 109 15.42 7.69 -8.19
CA THR A 109 16.24 7.83 -9.40
C THR A 109 15.90 6.78 -10.44
N GLU A 110 16.30 7.04 -11.69
CA GLU A 110 16.08 6.10 -12.78
C GLU A 110 16.73 4.74 -12.45
N GLY A 111 15.97 3.66 -12.63
CA GLY A 111 16.42 2.30 -12.29
C GLY A 111 16.09 1.82 -10.88
N TYR A 112 15.60 2.68 -9.97
CA TYR A 112 15.22 2.30 -8.61
C TYR A 112 13.71 2.44 -8.34
N GLU A 113 13.21 1.66 -7.37
CA GLU A 113 11.82 1.62 -6.93
C GLU A 113 11.68 1.20 -5.45
N GLY A 114 10.45 1.25 -4.94
CA GLY A 114 10.11 0.99 -3.55
C GLY A 114 9.83 2.28 -2.79
N GLU A 115 9.22 2.14 -1.61
CA GLU A 115 8.88 3.28 -0.73
C GLU A 115 10.10 4.12 -0.37
N ASP A 116 11.24 3.45 -0.16
CA ASP A 116 12.53 4.04 0.20
C ASP A 116 13.55 4.01 -0.94
N CYS A 117 13.12 3.70 -2.17
CA CYS A 117 14.02 3.54 -3.32
C CYS A 117 15.11 2.47 -3.14
N ALA A 118 14.92 1.53 -2.22
CA ALA A 118 15.91 0.51 -1.87
C ALA A 118 16.13 -0.55 -2.97
N PHE A 119 15.25 -0.65 -3.97
CA PHE A 119 15.25 -1.77 -4.91
C PHE A 119 15.58 -1.35 -6.32
N ALA A 120 16.44 -2.11 -7.00
CA ALA A 120 16.72 -1.93 -8.41
C ALA A 120 15.63 -2.61 -9.27
N LYS A 121 15.09 -1.89 -10.26
CA LYS A 121 14.02 -2.34 -11.17
C LYS A 121 14.41 -3.50 -12.08
N ASN A 122 15.70 -3.76 -12.21
CA ASN A 122 16.25 -4.82 -13.05
C ASN A 122 16.53 -6.12 -12.28
N GLU A 123 16.32 -6.12 -10.96
CA GLU A 123 16.51 -7.28 -10.09
C GLU A 123 15.20 -7.97 -9.72
N CYS A 124 15.31 -9.23 -9.29
CA CYS A 124 14.16 -10.02 -8.86
C CYS A 124 13.94 -9.89 -7.36
N ARG A 125 12.69 -9.58 -6.99
CA ARG A 125 12.27 -9.45 -5.59
C ARG A 125 11.33 -10.59 -5.20
N HIS A 126 11.72 -11.34 -4.16
CA HIS A 126 10.89 -12.44 -3.62
C HIS A 126 9.98 -12.01 -2.46
N GLN A 127 10.20 -10.82 -1.88
CA GLN A 127 9.49 -10.35 -0.68
C GLN A 127 8.36 -9.35 -0.99
N GLY A 128 8.15 -8.97 -2.25
CA GLY A 128 7.12 -8.00 -2.64
C GLY A 128 5.79 -8.66 -2.98
N LYS A 129 4.68 -7.98 -2.64
CA LYS A 129 3.34 -8.32 -3.16
C LYS A 129 3.23 -8.13 -4.68
N GLU A 130 4.16 -7.36 -5.26
CA GLU A 130 4.25 -7.06 -6.68
C GLU A 130 5.53 -7.64 -7.29
N GLY A 131 5.40 -8.30 -8.44
CA GLY A 131 6.48 -8.99 -9.13
C GLY A 131 5.96 -9.98 -10.18
N CYS A 132 6.78 -10.99 -10.52
CA CYS A 132 6.37 -12.09 -11.38
C CYS A 132 5.49 -13.10 -10.62
N HIS A 133 4.43 -13.62 -11.25
CA HIS A 133 3.59 -14.64 -10.61
C HIS A 133 4.34 -15.96 -10.37
N HIS A 134 5.16 -16.40 -11.33
CA HIS A 134 5.95 -17.63 -11.22
C HIS A 134 7.45 -17.32 -11.17
N PHE A 135 8.14 -17.33 -12.31
CA PHE A 135 9.59 -17.20 -12.37
C PHE A 135 9.99 -15.78 -12.73
N CYS A 136 11.06 -15.30 -12.10
CA CYS A 136 11.66 -14.00 -12.37
C CYS A 136 13.13 -14.21 -12.78
N TYR A 137 13.58 -13.44 -13.77
CA TYR A 137 14.98 -13.37 -14.17
C TYR A 137 15.45 -11.92 -14.21
N PRO A 138 16.60 -11.60 -13.60
CA PRO A 138 17.16 -10.25 -13.67
C PRO A 138 17.50 -9.90 -15.12
N GLY A 139 17.48 -8.59 -15.40
CA GLY A 139 17.78 -8.06 -16.73
C GLY A 139 18.71 -6.85 -16.67
N THR A 140 18.96 -6.24 -17.83
CA THR A 140 19.78 -5.02 -17.90
C THR A 140 18.99 -3.78 -17.50
N ASN A 141 17.78 -3.61 -18.06
CA ASN A 141 16.93 -2.43 -17.81
C ASN A 141 15.74 -2.75 -16.89
N SER A 142 15.23 -3.98 -16.94
CA SER A 142 14.14 -4.47 -16.09
C SER A 142 14.21 -6.00 -16.02
N TYR A 143 13.69 -6.58 -14.94
CA TYR A 143 13.53 -8.04 -14.85
C TYR A 143 12.49 -8.55 -15.85
N ARG A 144 12.58 -9.84 -16.19
CA ARG A 144 11.59 -10.52 -17.04
C ARG A 144 10.95 -11.68 -16.29
N CYS A 145 9.67 -11.89 -16.54
CA CYS A 145 8.93 -13.01 -15.98
C CYS A 145 8.82 -14.17 -16.97
N SER A 146 8.71 -15.38 -16.46
CA SER A 146 8.21 -16.54 -17.22
C SER A 146 7.31 -17.41 -16.36
N CYS A 147 6.64 -18.37 -17.01
CA CYS A 147 5.63 -19.21 -16.38
C CYS A 147 6.02 -20.69 -16.43
N ALA A 148 5.49 -21.47 -15.50
CA ALA A 148 5.55 -22.93 -15.51
C ALA A 148 4.79 -23.54 -16.69
N ASP A 149 5.10 -24.80 -17.00
CA ASP A 149 4.41 -25.58 -18.02
C ASP A 149 2.89 -25.58 -17.78
N GLY A 150 2.10 -25.41 -18.84
CA GLY A 150 0.64 -25.26 -18.76
C GLY A 150 0.16 -23.84 -18.46
N TYR A 151 1.04 -22.84 -18.44
CA TYR A 151 0.69 -21.43 -18.27
C TYR A 151 1.25 -20.55 -19.40
N GLU A 152 0.51 -19.50 -19.74
CA GLU A 152 0.97 -18.41 -20.61
C GLU A 152 1.24 -17.12 -19.83
N LEU A 153 2.19 -16.32 -20.32
CA LEU A 153 2.48 -15.02 -19.75
C LEU A 153 1.42 -14.00 -20.22
N GLY A 154 0.76 -13.36 -19.26
CA GLY A 154 -0.27 -12.36 -19.50
C GLY A 154 0.25 -11.10 -20.18
N LYS A 155 -0.68 -10.24 -20.62
CA LYS A 155 -0.37 -9.00 -21.34
C LYS A 155 0.44 -7.99 -20.50
N ASP A 156 0.32 -8.07 -19.18
CA ASP A 156 1.09 -7.27 -18.22
C ASP A 156 2.55 -7.74 -18.07
N LYS A 157 2.93 -8.83 -18.75
CA LYS A 157 4.24 -9.49 -18.69
C LYS A 157 4.65 -9.95 -17.28
N LYS A 158 3.69 -10.11 -16.36
CA LYS A 158 3.93 -10.50 -14.96
C LYS A 158 3.04 -11.66 -14.52
N GLN A 159 1.76 -11.64 -14.88
CA GLN A 159 0.80 -12.67 -14.53
C GLN A 159 0.98 -13.93 -15.38
N CYS A 160 0.79 -15.09 -14.76
CA CYS A 160 0.76 -16.38 -15.44
C CYS A 160 -0.67 -16.92 -15.46
N ILE A 161 -1.23 -17.10 -16.65
CA ILE A 161 -2.61 -17.54 -16.91
C ILE A 161 -2.56 -19.02 -17.28
N ALA A 162 -3.29 -19.88 -16.60
CA ALA A 162 -3.30 -21.30 -16.94
C ALA A 162 -4.03 -21.52 -18.27
N LEU A 163 -3.43 -22.35 -19.14
CA LEU A 163 -3.96 -22.68 -20.46
C LEU A 163 -4.90 -23.89 -20.43
N ASP A 164 -4.62 -24.86 -19.56
CA ASP A 164 -5.37 -26.11 -19.51
C ASP A 164 -5.53 -26.65 -18.07
N GLN A 165 -6.25 -27.77 -17.95
CA GLN A 165 -6.52 -28.46 -16.69
C GLN A 165 -5.28 -29.11 -16.08
N CYS A 166 -4.20 -29.28 -16.85
CA CYS A 166 -2.94 -29.90 -16.42
C CYS A 166 -1.94 -28.88 -15.89
N ALA A 167 -2.27 -27.58 -15.91
CA ALA A 167 -1.49 -26.53 -15.29
C ALA A 167 -1.17 -26.88 -13.82
N CYS A 168 0.13 -27.02 -13.52
CA CYS A 168 0.59 -27.52 -12.23
C CYS A 168 0.17 -26.60 -11.07
N GLY A 169 0.08 -27.16 -9.87
CA GLY A 169 -0.19 -26.40 -8.64
C GLY A 169 -1.66 -25.96 -8.45
N ARG A 170 -2.57 -26.33 -9.36
CA ARG A 170 -4.01 -26.11 -9.20
C ARG A 170 -4.69 -27.36 -8.66
N LEU A 171 -5.41 -27.20 -7.56
CA LEU A 171 -6.42 -28.16 -7.12
C LEU A 171 -7.74 -27.66 -7.70
N GLN A 172 -8.40 -28.48 -8.52
CA GLN A 172 -9.77 -28.19 -8.93
C GLN A 172 -10.67 -28.44 -7.73
N ASP A 173 -10.87 -27.43 -6.88
CA ASP A 173 -12.02 -27.44 -5.97
C ASP A 173 -13.25 -27.16 -6.83
N SER A 174 -13.94 -28.22 -7.22
CA SER A 174 -15.31 -28.10 -7.71
C SER A 174 -16.18 -27.56 -6.59
N ASP A 175 -16.58 -26.30 -6.76
CA ASP A 175 -17.74 -25.63 -6.17
C ASP A 175 -17.70 -25.25 -4.68
N ASN A 176 -17.79 -23.93 -4.46
CA ASN A 176 -18.67 -23.27 -3.50
C ASN A 176 -19.36 -24.17 -2.48
N LEU A 177 -18.72 -24.41 -1.32
CA LEU A 177 -19.46 -24.68 -0.10
C LEU A 177 -18.76 -24.00 1.07
N ILE A 178 -19.35 -22.90 1.51
CA ILE A 178 -19.22 -22.42 2.88
C ILE A 178 -19.58 -23.61 3.76
N SER A 179 -18.59 -24.28 4.35
CA SER A 179 -18.78 -25.00 5.60
C SER A 179 -17.44 -25.29 6.25
N GLU A 180 -17.26 -24.71 7.42
CA GLU A 180 -16.27 -25.02 8.43
C GLU A 180 -16.40 -26.48 8.89
N THR A 181 -16.10 -27.46 8.03
CA THR A 181 -15.90 -28.88 8.42
C THR A 181 -15.28 -29.72 7.31
N LEU A 182 -14.25 -29.24 6.62
CA LEU A 182 -13.47 -30.11 5.73
C LEU A 182 -12.64 -31.09 6.58
N LYS A 183 -13.20 -32.30 6.75
CA LYS A 183 -12.49 -33.47 7.27
C LYS A 183 -11.14 -33.57 6.55
N LYS A 184 -10.08 -33.51 7.35
CA LYS A 184 -8.66 -33.42 6.98
C LYS A 184 -8.11 -34.64 6.19
N HIS A 185 -8.96 -35.51 5.64
CA HIS A 185 -8.57 -36.90 5.36
C HIS A 185 -8.64 -37.39 3.90
N ASP A 186 -9.20 -36.66 2.93
CA ASP A 186 -9.28 -37.13 1.54
C ASP A 186 -8.78 -36.11 0.51
N LYS A 187 -7.68 -35.40 0.81
CA LYS A 187 -7.00 -34.58 -0.20
C LYS A 187 -6.23 -35.50 -1.16
N HIS A 188 -6.89 -35.92 -2.23
CA HIS A 188 -6.27 -36.61 -3.35
C HIS A 188 -5.54 -35.57 -4.21
N PHE A 189 -4.22 -35.68 -4.30
CA PHE A 189 -3.44 -34.79 -5.14
C PHE A 189 -3.32 -35.39 -6.55
N PRO A 190 -3.73 -34.67 -7.62
CA PRO A 190 -3.75 -35.22 -8.99
C PRO A 190 -2.39 -35.73 -9.49
N TRP A 191 -1.30 -35.19 -8.95
CA TRP A 191 0.07 -35.55 -9.35
C TRP A 191 0.68 -36.70 -8.55
N GLN A 192 0.00 -37.22 -7.52
CA GLN A 192 0.51 -38.39 -6.77
C GLN A 192 0.34 -39.67 -7.57
N VAL A 193 1.36 -40.53 -7.53
CA VAL A 193 1.39 -41.79 -8.26
C VAL A 193 1.83 -42.93 -7.34
N LEU A 194 1.19 -44.09 -7.50
CA LEU A 194 1.59 -45.36 -6.89
C LEU A 194 2.04 -46.34 -7.99
N LEU A 195 3.22 -46.92 -7.84
CA LEU A 195 3.74 -47.98 -8.70
C LEU A 195 3.32 -49.33 -8.13
N LEU A 196 2.70 -50.15 -8.97
CA LEU A 196 2.19 -51.48 -8.64
C LEU A 196 3.03 -52.55 -9.33
N ASN A 197 3.38 -53.62 -8.61
CA ASN A 197 4.06 -54.78 -9.20
C ASN A 197 3.06 -55.63 -10.02
N SER A 198 3.54 -56.74 -10.60
CA SER A 198 2.70 -57.69 -11.35
C SER A 198 1.57 -58.35 -10.54
N GLU A 199 1.60 -58.26 -9.22
CA GLU A 199 0.56 -58.76 -8.31
C GLU A 199 -0.46 -57.66 -7.94
N GLY A 200 -0.30 -56.44 -8.47
CA GLY A 200 -1.14 -55.29 -8.13
C GLY A 200 -0.82 -54.67 -6.76
N LYS A 201 0.30 -55.04 -6.14
CA LYS A 201 0.74 -54.51 -4.84
C LYS A 201 1.58 -53.26 -5.04
N GLY A 202 1.21 -52.20 -4.34
CA GLY A 202 1.99 -50.96 -4.28
C GLY A 202 3.36 -51.19 -3.63
N PHE A 203 4.42 -50.85 -4.34
CA PHE A 203 5.80 -51.01 -3.85
C PHE A 203 6.56 -49.68 -3.78
N CYS A 204 6.22 -48.70 -4.61
CA CYS A 204 6.88 -47.39 -4.62
C CYS A 204 5.91 -46.26 -4.99
N GLY A 205 6.28 -45.04 -4.61
CA GLY A 205 5.57 -43.82 -5.01
C GLY A 205 6.27 -43.11 -6.18
N GLY A 206 5.56 -42.15 -6.76
CA GLY A 206 6.09 -41.24 -7.76
C GLY A 206 5.26 -39.96 -7.87
N VAL A 207 5.72 -39.07 -8.73
CA VAL A 207 5.04 -37.82 -9.07
C VAL A 207 4.86 -37.73 -10.57
N LEU A 208 3.64 -37.43 -11.02
CA LEU A 208 3.37 -37.14 -12.42
C LEU A 208 3.99 -35.78 -12.78
N LEU A 209 5.04 -35.78 -13.61
CA LEU A 209 5.71 -34.56 -14.08
C LEU A 209 5.05 -34.01 -15.34
N LYS A 210 4.63 -34.90 -16.24
CA LYS A 210 3.89 -34.60 -17.47
C LYS A 210 2.84 -35.69 -17.67
N SER A 211 1.91 -35.47 -18.60
CA SER A 211 0.82 -36.42 -18.90
C SER A 211 1.28 -37.86 -19.15
N ASN A 212 2.53 -38.05 -19.59
CA ASN A 212 3.15 -39.35 -19.90
C ASN A 212 4.48 -39.60 -19.20
N PHE A 213 4.86 -38.80 -18.18
CA PHE A 213 6.12 -38.98 -17.44
C PHE A 213 5.88 -38.98 -15.93
N VAL A 214 6.38 -40.01 -15.26
CA VAL A 214 6.40 -40.13 -13.80
C VAL A 214 7.84 -40.09 -13.32
N LEU A 215 8.09 -39.25 -12.31
CA LEU A 215 9.34 -39.23 -11.56
C LEU A 215 9.24 -40.15 -10.35
N THR A 216 10.21 -41.05 -10.21
CA THR A 216 10.41 -41.91 -9.04
C THR A 216 11.90 -42.08 -8.79
N THR A 217 12.28 -42.75 -7.71
CA THR A 217 13.68 -43.03 -7.42
C THR A 217 14.23 -44.09 -8.37
N ALA A 218 15.53 -44.03 -8.67
CA ALA A 218 16.17 -45.03 -9.52
C ALA A 218 16.04 -46.45 -8.96
N GLU A 219 16.11 -46.61 -7.64
CA GLU A 219 15.91 -47.89 -6.95
C GLU A 219 14.52 -48.47 -7.23
N CYS A 220 13.47 -47.67 -7.09
CA CYS A 220 12.11 -48.07 -7.39
C CYS A 220 11.93 -48.48 -8.87
N ALA A 221 12.51 -47.69 -9.79
CA ALA A 221 12.42 -47.96 -11.22
C ALA A 221 13.16 -49.25 -11.65
N LEU A 222 14.15 -49.68 -10.88
CA LEU A 222 14.96 -50.88 -11.16
C LEU A 222 14.50 -52.12 -10.38
N LEU A 223 13.63 -51.96 -9.39
CA LEU A 223 13.18 -53.06 -8.53
C LEU A 223 12.34 -54.11 -9.28
N HIS A 224 11.53 -53.67 -10.24
CA HIS A 224 10.67 -54.52 -11.06
C HIS A 224 10.78 -54.16 -12.54
N SER A 225 10.91 -55.16 -13.42
CA SER A 225 10.96 -54.96 -14.88
C SER A 225 9.60 -54.61 -15.50
N HIS A 226 8.51 -54.97 -14.83
CA HIS A 226 7.15 -54.64 -15.19
C HIS A 226 6.43 -54.06 -13.99
N PHE A 227 5.85 -52.88 -14.15
CA PHE A 227 5.03 -52.22 -13.15
C PHE A 227 3.92 -51.42 -13.82
N GLU A 228 2.82 -51.24 -13.10
CA GLU A 228 1.71 -50.38 -13.50
C GLU A 228 1.72 -49.09 -12.67
N ILE A 229 1.15 -48.04 -13.25
CA ILE A 229 1.13 -46.70 -12.69
C ILE A 229 -0.31 -46.34 -12.34
N ARG A 230 -0.58 -46.10 -11.06
CA ARG A 230 -1.88 -45.61 -10.57
C ARG A 230 -1.79 -44.15 -10.15
N VAL A 231 -2.40 -43.26 -10.93
CA VAL A 231 -2.43 -41.80 -10.69
C VAL A 231 -3.53 -41.45 -9.68
N GLY A 232 -3.33 -40.38 -8.90
CA GLY A 232 -4.29 -39.92 -7.90
C GLY A 232 -4.41 -40.87 -6.71
N ALA A 233 -3.45 -41.79 -6.52
CA ALA A 233 -3.42 -42.71 -5.39
C ALA A 233 -2.87 -42.00 -4.15
N GLY A 234 -3.68 -41.11 -3.57
CA GLY A 234 -3.44 -40.42 -2.30
C GLY A 234 -3.95 -41.18 -1.08
N ARG A 235 -4.01 -42.52 -1.16
CA ARG A 235 -4.02 -43.53 -0.10
C ARG A 235 -4.08 -44.92 -0.73
#